data_AF-A0A963GBF5-F1
#
_entry.id   AF-A0A963GBF5-F1
#
_cell.length_a   1.000
_cell.length_b   1.000
_cell.length_c   1.000
_cell.angle_alpha   90.00
_cell.angle_beta   90.00
_cell.angle_gamma   90.00
#
_symmetry.space_group_name_H-M   'P 1'
#
loop_
_entity.id
_entity.type
_entity.pdbx_description
1 polymer ?
#
loop_
_entity_poly.entity_id
_entity_poly.type
_entity_poly.pdbx_seq_one_letter_code
_entity_poly.pdbx_strand_id
1 'polypeptide(L)'
;TSDRRPRKPAQGSGQRQPACTRSGDELRALRLGRGEEQGRFWPRLGATQSAGSRYEAGRELNTPLALLLELWLSGALSDDDLANLGRYAARDTAGLPAGARKRLVLALDDPAAFRRTSGLSQGEFWGRLGLTQSGGSRHEMEDRHNTSLRRLLAGLAVGLIDETMLAAVSRSPPEA
;
A
#
# COMPACT_ATOMS: atom_id res chain seq x y z
N THR A 1 -13.64 52.83 8.29
CA THR A 1 -12.85 52.20 9.36
C THR A 1 -12.82 50.70 9.15
N SER A 2 -11.75 50.21 8.53
CA SER A 2 -11.53 48.80 8.18
C SER A 2 -11.00 48.04 9.39
N ASP A 3 -11.72 47.02 9.85
CA ASP A 3 -11.18 46.00 10.76
C ASP A 3 -10.90 44.73 9.94
N ARG A 4 -9.67 44.59 9.45
CA ARG A 4 -9.15 43.32 8.90
C ARG A 4 -8.37 42.63 10.00
N ARG A 5 -8.98 41.66 10.67
CA ARG A 5 -8.26 40.69 11.49
C ARG A 5 -7.32 39.85 10.61
N PRO A 6 -6.05 39.64 10.99
CA PRO A 6 -5.18 38.73 10.26
C PRO A 6 -5.64 37.28 10.46
N ARG A 7 -5.93 36.58 9.35
CA ARG A 7 -6.07 35.13 9.34
C ARG A 7 -4.69 34.52 9.56
N LYS A 8 -4.51 33.81 10.68
CA LYS A 8 -3.34 32.93 10.89
C LYS A 8 -3.30 31.88 9.77
N PRO A 9 -2.15 31.63 9.12
CA PRO A 9 -2.03 30.50 8.21
C PRO A 9 -2.08 29.19 9.01
N ALA A 10 -2.80 28.22 8.46
CA ALA A 10 -2.94 26.87 8.97
C ALA A 10 -1.57 26.19 9.07
N GLN A 11 -1.18 25.78 10.27
CA GLN A 11 -0.07 24.86 10.48
C GLN A 11 -0.56 23.66 11.27
N GLY A 12 -0.81 22.59 10.53
CA GLY A 12 -1.00 21.23 10.99
C GLY A 12 -0.36 20.31 9.94
N SER A 13 0.90 20.58 9.62
CA SER A 13 1.73 19.79 8.73
C SER A 13 2.01 18.44 9.39
N GLY A 14 1.02 17.54 9.35
CA GLY A 14 1.27 16.12 9.58
C GLY A 14 2.27 15.69 8.53
N GLN A 15 3.49 15.37 8.95
CA GLN A 15 4.54 14.89 8.08
C GLN A 15 3.96 13.78 7.18
N ARG A 16 3.84 14.07 5.88
CA ARG A 16 3.64 13.04 4.86
C ARG A 16 4.86 12.14 4.97
N GLN A 17 4.70 10.94 5.50
CA GLN A 17 5.74 9.93 5.35
C GLN A 17 5.86 9.63 3.85
N PRO A 18 7.00 9.93 3.20
CA PRO A 18 7.18 9.58 1.81
C PRO A 18 7.49 8.08 1.76
N ALA A 19 6.52 7.27 1.38
CA ALA A 19 6.73 5.83 1.27
C ALA A 19 7.45 5.41 -0.02
N CYS A 20 7.69 6.35 -0.95
CA CYS A 20 8.46 6.11 -2.16
C CYS A 20 9.19 7.40 -2.54
N THR A 21 10.52 7.34 -2.51
CA THR A 21 11.42 8.42 -2.98
C THR A 21 11.63 8.35 -4.49
N ARG A 22 11.13 7.30 -5.17
CA ARG A 22 11.34 7.10 -6.61
C ARG A 22 10.55 8.09 -7.44
N SER A 23 11.24 8.77 -8.34
CA SER A 23 10.71 9.68 -9.33
C SER A 23 9.91 8.94 -10.41
N GLY A 24 9.04 9.66 -11.12
CA GLY A 24 8.28 9.12 -12.25
C GLY A 24 9.18 8.54 -13.35
N ASP A 25 10.34 9.16 -13.58
CA ASP A 25 11.33 8.71 -14.55
C ASP A 25 11.95 7.36 -14.16
N GLU A 26 12.27 7.16 -12.88
CA GLU A 26 12.76 5.87 -12.37
C GLU A 26 11.70 4.77 -12.51
N LEU A 27 10.43 5.08 -12.22
CA LEU A 27 9.32 4.12 -12.40
C LEU A 27 9.16 3.73 -13.87
N ARG A 28 9.28 4.71 -14.78
CA ARG A 28 9.25 4.46 -16.23
C ARG A 28 10.45 3.64 -16.68
N ALA A 29 11.65 3.95 -16.19
CA ALA A 29 12.88 3.22 -16.49
C ALA A 29 12.81 1.77 -16.00
N LEU A 30 12.31 1.53 -14.79
CA LEU A 30 12.09 0.19 -14.23
C LEU A 30 11.15 -0.65 -15.12
N ARG A 31 10.03 -0.06 -15.57
CA ARG A 31 9.09 -0.73 -16.45
C ARG A 31 9.71 -1.04 -17.81
N LEU A 32 10.40 -0.09 -18.42
CA LEU A 32 11.05 -0.26 -19.72
C LEU A 32 12.21 -1.27 -19.66
N GLY A 33 12.99 -1.26 -18.59
CA GLY A 33 14.07 -2.23 -18.36
C GLY A 33 13.59 -3.67 -18.25
N ARG A 34 12.32 -3.87 -17.85
CA ARG A 34 11.64 -5.18 -17.85
C ARG A 34 10.93 -5.51 -19.17
N GLY A 35 10.96 -4.59 -20.16
CA GLY A 35 10.31 -4.79 -21.46
C GLY A 35 8.77 -4.78 -21.38
N GLU A 36 8.18 -4.15 -20.37
CA GLU A 36 6.75 -4.20 -20.14
C GLU A 36 6.02 -2.91 -20.53
N GLU A 37 4.78 -3.05 -20.98
CA GLU A 37 3.89 -1.91 -21.15
C GLU A 37 3.15 -1.55 -19.85
N GLN A 38 2.64 -0.32 -19.76
CA GLN A 38 1.93 0.17 -18.57
C GLN A 38 0.72 -0.71 -18.22
N GLY A 39 0.02 -1.22 -19.25
CA GLY A 39 -1.13 -2.11 -19.12
C GLY A 39 -0.80 -3.48 -18.52
N ARG A 40 0.49 -3.86 -18.49
CA ARG A 40 0.95 -5.10 -17.87
C ARG A 40 1.56 -4.83 -16.49
N PHE A 41 2.39 -3.80 -16.38
CA PHE A 41 3.14 -3.48 -15.16
C PHE A 41 2.25 -3.08 -13.97
N TRP A 42 1.45 -2.03 -14.12
CA TRP A 42 0.69 -1.42 -13.02
C TRP A 42 -0.42 -2.31 -12.44
N PRO A 43 -1.16 -3.10 -13.24
CA PRO A 43 -2.19 -3.98 -12.71
C PRO A 43 -1.68 -5.05 -11.75
N ARG A 44 -0.40 -5.46 -11.84
CA ARG A 44 0.23 -6.40 -10.88
C ARG A 44 0.38 -5.84 -9.48
N LEU A 45 0.53 -4.52 -9.37
CA LEU A 45 0.66 -3.82 -8.09
C LEU A 45 -0.67 -3.23 -7.58
N GLY A 46 -1.71 -3.29 -8.41
CA GLY A 46 -3.09 -2.94 -8.04
C GLY A 46 -3.51 -1.58 -8.55
N ALA A 47 -2.67 -0.96 -9.38
CA ALA A 47 -2.96 0.29 -10.05
C ALA A 47 -3.50 0.04 -11.46
N THR A 48 -4.39 0.91 -11.94
CA THR A 48 -4.81 0.92 -13.34
C THR A 48 -3.69 1.48 -14.23
N GLN A 49 -3.74 1.19 -15.53
CA GLN A 49 -2.82 1.79 -16.50
C GLN A 49 -2.85 3.33 -16.45
N SER A 50 -4.04 3.92 -16.32
CA SER A 50 -4.20 5.38 -16.22
C SER A 50 -3.65 5.97 -14.92
N ALA A 51 -3.72 5.25 -13.80
CA ALA A 51 -3.04 5.65 -12.57
C ALA A 51 -1.52 5.55 -12.74
N GLY A 52 -1.05 4.46 -13.33
CA GLY A 52 0.35 4.24 -13.70
C GLY A 52 0.96 5.36 -14.53
N SER A 53 0.25 5.81 -15.57
CA SER A 53 0.68 6.95 -16.39
C SER A 53 0.85 8.23 -15.58
N ARG A 54 0.04 8.45 -14.53
CA ARG A 54 0.18 9.63 -13.66
C ARG A 54 1.41 9.51 -12.77
N TYR A 55 1.71 8.30 -12.28
CA TYR A 55 2.89 8.05 -11.47
C TYR A 55 4.17 8.22 -12.29
N GLU A 56 4.22 7.69 -13.51
CA GLU A 56 5.34 7.90 -14.44
C GLU A 56 5.50 9.38 -14.85
N ALA A 57 4.44 10.18 -14.77
CA ALA A 57 4.48 11.63 -15.00
C ALA A 57 4.87 12.46 -13.75
N GLY A 58 5.27 11.80 -12.65
CA GLY A 58 5.77 12.45 -11.44
C GLY A 58 4.74 12.63 -10.32
N ARG A 59 3.54 12.03 -10.43
CA ARG A 59 2.63 11.96 -9.27
C ARG A 59 3.19 10.98 -8.24
N GLU A 60 3.16 11.36 -6.97
CA GLU A 60 3.55 10.49 -5.87
C GLU A 60 2.70 9.20 -5.84
N LEU A 61 3.38 8.07 -5.60
CA LEU A 61 2.71 6.80 -5.31
C LEU A 61 1.94 6.92 -3.99
N ASN A 62 0.79 6.23 -3.89
CA ASN A 62 0.19 6.03 -2.59
C ASN A 62 1.05 5.02 -1.78
N THR A 63 0.99 5.12 -0.45
CA THR A 63 1.85 4.29 0.40
C THR A 63 1.66 2.79 0.18
N PRO A 64 0.44 2.25 0.08
CA PRO A 64 0.26 0.82 -0.14
C PRO A 64 0.88 0.30 -1.45
N LEU A 65 0.80 1.11 -2.53
CA LEU A 65 1.39 0.76 -3.82
C LEU A 65 2.92 0.81 -3.78
N ALA A 66 3.48 1.81 -3.09
CA ALA A 66 4.91 1.93 -2.89
C ALA A 66 5.46 0.71 -2.11
N LEU A 67 4.81 0.31 -1.02
CA LEU A 67 5.22 -0.87 -0.24
C LEU A 67 5.22 -2.15 -1.08
N LEU A 68 4.16 -2.38 -1.86
CA LEU A 68 4.12 -3.54 -2.78
C LEU A 68 5.24 -3.50 -3.83
N LEU A 69 5.52 -2.31 -4.37
CA LEU A 69 6.60 -2.13 -5.34
C LEU A 69 7.96 -2.44 -4.70
N GLU A 70 8.26 -1.92 -3.51
CA GLU A 70 9.53 -2.19 -2.82
C GLU A 70 9.69 -3.68 -2.46
N LEU A 71 8.63 -4.32 -1.97
CA LEU A 71 8.66 -5.74 -1.64
C LEU A 71 8.93 -6.61 -2.87
N TRP A 72 8.38 -6.23 -4.02
CA TRP A 72 8.63 -6.93 -5.28
C TRP A 72 10.04 -6.65 -5.83
N LEU A 73 10.50 -5.40 -5.77
CA LEU A 73 11.86 -5.03 -6.24
C LEU A 73 12.97 -5.62 -5.36
N SER A 74 12.73 -5.77 -4.06
CA SER A 74 13.67 -6.44 -3.14
C SER A 74 13.70 -7.97 -3.30
N GLY A 75 12.79 -8.54 -4.11
CA GLY A 75 12.66 -9.98 -4.30
C GLY A 75 11.93 -10.70 -3.15
N ALA A 76 11.41 -9.96 -2.16
CA ALA A 76 10.59 -10.54 -1.10
C ALA A 76 9.23 -11.03 -1.61
N LEU A 77 8.73 -10.44 -2.70
CA LEU A 77 7.57 -10.93 -3.44
C LEU A 77 7.97 -11.30 -4.87
N SER A 78 7.52 -12.45 -5.33
CA SER A 78 7.63 -12.86 -6.73
C SER A 78 6.44 -12.36 -7.58
N ASP A 79 6.52 -12.54 -8.90
CA ASP A 79 5.40 -12.25 -9.81
C ASP A 79 4.17 -13.11 -9.50
N ASP A 80 4.39 -14.38 -9.12
CA ASP A 80 3.33 -15.30 -8.73
C ASP A 80 2.68 -14.88 -7.40
N ASP A 81 3.46 -14.35 -6.46
CA ASP A 81 2.92 -13.80 -5.22
C ASP A 81 2.03 -12.59 -5.52
N LEU A 82 2.47 -11.65 -6.37
CA LEU A 82 1.64 -10.51 -6.77
C LEU A 82 0.34 -10.94 -7.46
N ALA A 83 0.39 -11.98 -8.30
CA ALA A 83 -0.79 -12.56 -8.93
C ALA A 83 -1.75 -13.17 -7.89
N ASN A 84 -1.22 -13.95 -6.94
CA ASN A 84 -1.98 -14.54 -5.84
C ASN A 84 -2.61 -13.47 -4.93
N LEU A 85 -1.86 -12.41 -4.58
CA LEU A 85 -2.38 -11.27 -3.83
C LEU A 85 -3.56 -10.61 -4.56
N GLY A 86 -3.47 -10.48 -5.89
CA GLY A 86 -4.57 -10.00 -6.73
C GLY A 86 -5.83 -10.85 -6.61
N ARG A 87 -5.69 -12.17 -6.69
CA ARG A 87 -6.79 -13.13 -6.52
C ARG A 87 -7.39 -13.06 -5.11
N TYR A 88 -6.54 -13.06 -4.09
CA TYR A 88 -6.97 -12.99 -2.68
C TYR A 88 -7.68 -11.68 -2.36
N ALA A 89 -7.21 -10.54 -2.90
CA ALA A 89 -7.87 -9.25 -2.76
C ALA A 89 -9.28 -9.23 -3.40
N ALA A 90 -9.48 -10.03 -4.46
CA ALA A 90 -10.77 -10.28 -5.10
C ALA A 90 -11.60 -11.38 -4.40
N ARG A 91 -11.15 -11.89 -3.25
CA ARG A 91 -11.74 -12.99 -2.47
C ARG A 91 -11.76 -14.36 -3.16
N ASP A 92 -10.98 -14.54 -4.22
CA ASP A 92 -10.74 -15.86 -4.77
C ASP A 92 -9.81 -16.63 -3.81
N THR A 93 -10.39 -17.57 -3.07
CA THR A 93 -9.73 -18.34 -2.01
C THR A 93 -9.35 -19.75 -2.43
N ALA A 94 -9.41 -20.05 -3.74
CA ALA A 94 -9.10 -21.39 -4.23
C ALA A 94 -7.69 -21.82 -3.82
N GLY A 95 -7.57 -23.02 -3.26
CA GLY A 95 -6.29 -23.58 -2.80
C GLY A 95 -5.83 -23.14 -1.41
N LEU A 96 -6.50 -22.19 -0.74
CA LEU A 96 -6.13 -21.77 0.61
C LEU A 96 -6.67 -22.73 1.70
N PRO A 97 -5.88 -23.04 2.74
CA PRO A 97 -6.37 -23.79 3.89
C PRO A 97 -7.47 -23.00 4.62
N ALA A 98 -8.41 -23.70 5.27
CA ALA A 98 -9.58 -23.08 5.90
C ALA A 98 -9.23 -21.97 6.90
N GLY A 99 -8.14 -22.13 7.66
CA GLY A 99 -7.64 -21.10 8.57
C GLY A 99 -7.21 -19.81 7.86
N ALA A 100 -6.46 -19.93 6.76
CA ALA A 100 -6.04 -18.77 5.96
C ALA A 100 -7.24 -18.09 5.28
N ARG A 101 -8.21 -18.87 4.79
CA ARG A 101 -9.47 -18.33 4.24
C ARG A 101 -10.22 -17.47 5.25
N LYS A 102 -10.38 -17.98 6.47
CA LYS A 102 -11.06 -17.23 7.56
C LYS A 102 -10.33 -15.92 7.88
N ARG A 103 -9.00 -15.95 7.98
CA ARG A 103 -8.19 -14.74 8.20
C ARG A 103 -8.29 -13.74 7.05
N LEU A 104 -8.27 -14.21 5.81
CA LEU A 104 -8.39 -13.36 4.62
C LEU A 104 -9.74 -12.64 4.58
N VAL A 105 -10.83 -13.36 4.80
CA VAL A 105 -12.17 -12.76 4.88
C VAL A 105 -12.22 -11.71 5.98
N LEU A 106 -11.70 -12.02 7.17
CA LEU A 106 -11.62 -11.06 8.27
C LEU A 106 -10.82 -9.81 7.88
N ALA A 107 -9.64 -9.98 7.26
CA ALA A 107 -8.78 -8.86 6.84
C ALA A 107 -9.42 -7.93 5.81
N LEU A 108 -10.26 -8.46 4.92
CA LEU A 108 -10.90 -7.68 3.86
C LEU A 108 -12.25 -7.07 4.27
N ASP A 109 -12.99 -7.72 5.16
CA ASP A 109 -14.33 -7.29 5.57
C ASP A 109 -14.29 -6.44 6.86
N ASP A 110 -13.40 -6.77 7.79
CA ASP A 110 -13.16 -6.04 9.03
C ASP A 110 -11.65 -5.95 9.35
N PRO A 111 -10.91 -5.04 8.66
CA PRO A 111 -9.49 -4.84 8.90
C PRO A 111 -9.17 -4.50 10.36
N ALA A 112 -10.10 -3.86 11.08
CA ALA A 112 -9.91 -3.52 12.48
C ALA A 112 -9.93 -4.77 13.37
N ALA A 113 -10.85 -5.71 13.13
CA ALA A 113 -10.87 -7.00 13.82
C ALA A 113 -9.68 -7.87 13.42
N PHE A 114 -9.29 -7.88 12.15
CA PHE A 114 -8.06 -8.55 11.73
C PHE A 114 -6.83 -8.01 12.45
N ARG A 115 -6.67 -6.68 12.52
CA ARG A 115 -5.57 -6.05 13.27
C ARG A 115 -5.55 -6.49 14.74
N ARG A 116 -6.71 -6.64 15.40
CA ARG A 116 -6.74 -7.10 16.81
C ARG A 116 -6.08 -8.48 16.99
N THR A 117 -5.96 -9.28 15.92
CA THR A 117 -5.26 -10.56 15.95
C THR A 117 -3.73 -10.45 15.91
N SER A 118 -3.17 -9.31 15.47
CA SER A 118 -1.71 -9.12 15.40
C SER A 118 -1.08 -8.67 16.72
N GLY A 119 -1.89 -8.26 17.70
CA GLY A 119 -1.41 -7.70 18.97
C GLY A 119 -0.85 -6.28 18.88
N LEU A 120 -0.79 -5.69 17.67
CA LEU A 120 -0.26 -4.36 17.44
C LEU A 120 -1.27 -3.27 17.83
N SER A 121 -0.77 -2.11 18.27
CA SER A 121 -1.63 -0.93 18.46
C SER A 121 -2.20 -0.44 17.13
N GLN A 122 -3.29 0.34 17.18
CA GLN A 122 -3.90 0.90 15.96
C GLN A 122 -2.89 1.73 15.16
N GLY A 123 -2.13 2.60 15.83
CA GLY A 123 -1.13 3.45 15.19
C GLY A 123 0.04 2.66 14.62
N GLU A 124 0.44 1.58 15.28
CA GLU A 124 1.55 0.74 14.82
C GLU A 124 1.18 -0.06 13.57
N PHE A 125 0.04 -0.76 13.57
CA PHE A 125 -0.40 -1.53 12.41
C PHE A 125 -0.64 -0.63 11.19
N TRP A 126 -1.38 0.46 11.35
CA TRP A 126 -1.63 1.37 10.25
C TRP A 126 -0.36 2.09 9.82
N GLY A 127 0.52 2.43 10.76
CA GLY A 127 1.84 2.99 10.48
C GLY A 127 2.72 2.06 9.64
N ARG A 128 2.64 0.73 9.81
CA ARG A 128 3.35 -0.25 8.97
C ARG A 128 2.83 -0.31 7.54
N LEU A 129 1.56 -0.01 7.35
CA LEU A 129 0.96 0.17 6.03
C LEU A 129 1.11 1.63 5.53
N GLY A 130 1.89 2.44 6.26
CA GLY A 130 2.14 3.87 6.08
C GLY A 130 0.88 4.74 6.01
N LEU A 131 -0.11 4.36 6.81
CA LEU A 131 -1.34 5.09 7.08
C LEU A 131 -1.29 5.68 8.51
N THR A 132 -1.84 6.89 8.69
CA THR A 132 -1.90 7.52 10.02
C THR A 132 -3.08 7.02 10.85
N GLN A 133 -3.01 7.20 12.18
CA GLN A 133 -4.06 6.76 13.13
C GLN A 133 -5.44 7.40 12.86
N SER A 134 -5.48 8.66 12.40
CA SER A 134 -6.71 9.35 11.96
C SER A 134 -7.10 9.04 10.50
N GLY A 135 -6.19 8.42 9.74
CA GLY A 135 -6.40 7.93 8.37
C GLY A 135 -7.01 6.54 8.34
N GLY A 136 -6.62 5.63 9.23
CA GLY A 136 -7.19 4.27 9.34
C GLY A 136 -8.71 4.28 9.57
N SER A 137 -9.20 5.16 10.45
CA SER A 137 -10.64 5.30 10.72
C SER A 137 -11.42 5.98 9.58
N ARG A 138 -10.75 6.79 8.74
CA ARG A 138 -11.34 7.37 7.51
C ARG A 138 -11.31 6.38 6.34
N HIS A 139 -10.28 5.54 6.26
CA HIS A 139 -10.15 4.51 5.22
C HIS A 139 -11.11 3.33 5.43
N GLU A 140 -11.53 3.09 6.69
CA GLU A 140 -12.63 2.20 7.04
C GLU A 140 -13.98 2.62 6.41
N MET A 141 -14.12 3.84 5.84
CA MET A 141 -15.35 4.29 5.15
C MET A 141 -15.16 4.78 3.71
N GLU A 142 -14.04 5.42 3.34
CA GLU A 142 -13.90 6.08 2.02
C GLU A 142 -13.20 5.26 0.93
N ASP A 143 -12.43 4.20 1.26
CA ASP A 143 -11.45 3.62 0.33
C ASP A 143 -11.62 2.10 0.10
N ARG A 144 -12.87 1.61 0.06
CA ARG A 144 -13.22 0.22 -0.31
C ARG A 144 -12.59 -0.26 -1.64
N HIS A 145 -12.08 0.66 -2.47
CA HIS A 145 -11.52 0.44 -3.80
C HIS A 145 -9.97 0.50 -3.87
N ASN A 146 -9.26 0.68 -2.76
CA ASN A 146 -7.79 0.67 -2.80
C ASN A 146 -7.24 -0.75 -2.94
N THR A 147 -7.10 -1.19 -4.19
CA THR A 147 -6.65 -2.54 -4.54
C THR A 147 -5.27 -2.88 -3.97
N SER A 148 -4.35 -1.93 -3.91
CA SER A 148 -3.01 -2.13 -3.33
C SER A 148 -3.07 -2.38 -1.83
N LEU A 149 -3.91 -1.63 -1.09
CA LEU A 149 -4.14 -1.89 0.34
C LEU A 149 -4.78 -3.27 0.57
N ARG A 150 -5.79 -3.64 -0.24
CA ARG A 150 -6.44 -4.96 -0.15
C ARG A 150 -5.44 -6.09 -0.39
N ARG A 151 -4.47 -5.90 -1.30
CA ARG A 151 -3.39 -6.87 -1.55
C ARG A 151 -2.44 -7.00 -0.36
N LEU A 152 -2.06 -5.89 0.27
CA LEU A 152 -1.25 -5.94 1.51
C LEU A 152 -1.99 -6.67 2.64
N LEU A 153 -3.26 -6.33 2.88
CA LEU A 153 -4.09 -6.99 3.90
C LEU A 153 -4.27 -8.48 3.59
N ALA A 154 -4.49 -8.83 2.32
CA ALA A 154 -4.57 -10.22 1.90
C ALA A 154 -3.25 -10.96 2.16
N GLY A 155 -2.12 -10.37 1.78
CA GLY A 155 -0.78 -10.92 1.99
C GLY A 155 -0.47 -11.19 3.46
N LEU A 156 -0.78 -10.22 4.34
CA LEU A 156 -0.67 -10.39 5.79
C LEU A 156 -1.57 -11.52 6.32
N ALA A 157 -2.80 -11.63 5.81
CA ALA A 157 -3.74 -12.64 6.28
C ALA A 157 -3.36 -14.07 5.89
N VAL A 158 -2.78 -14.24 4.70
CA VAL A 158 -2.34 -15.55 4.21
C VAL A 158 -0.89 -15.88 4.58
N GLY A 159 -0.12 -14.90 5.05
CA GLY A 159 1.29 -15.07 5.44
C GLY A 159 2.28 -14.98 4.28
N LEU A 160 1.88 -14.43 3.12
CA LEU A 160 2.78 -14.10 2.01
C LEU A 160 3.58 -12.82 2.28
N ILE A 161 3.02 -11.94 3.10
CA ILE A 161 3.67 -10.73 3.61
C ILE A 161 3.66 -10.85 5.11
N ASP A 162 4.78 -10.56 5.75
CA ASP A 162 4.85 -10.45 7.20
C ASP A 162 5.31 -9.05 7.65
N GLU A 163 5.25 -8.83 8.94
CA GLU A 163 5.60 -7.54 9.56
C GLU A 163 7.09 -7.22 9.44
N THR A 164 7.96 -8.21 9.30
CA THR A 164 9.40 -8.00 9.14
C THR A 164 9.73 -7.51 7.74
N MET A 165 9.05 -8.06 6.72
CA MET A 165 9.13 -7.59 5.34
C MET A 165 8.69 -6.12 5.23
N LEU A 166 7.53 -5.78 5.82
CA LEU A 166 7.04 -4.39 5.84
C LEU A 166 8.00 -3.45 6.58
N ALA A 167 8.57 -3.91 7.70
CA ALA A 167 9.53 -3.12 8.46
C ALA A 167 10.88 -2.94 7.76
N ALA A 168 11.29 -3.89 6.91
CA ALA A 168 12.52 -3.83 6.14
C ALA A 168 12.41 -2.76 5.04
N VAL A 169 11.32 -2.78 4.27
CA VAL A 169 11.11 -1.80 3.18
C VAL A 169 10.78 -0.39 3.69
N SER A 170 10.13 -0.29 4.86
CA SER A 170 9.80 1.01 5.47
C SER A 170 11.01 1.69 6.12
N ARG A 171 12.13 0.98 6.32
CA ARG A 171 13.35 1.48 6.95
C ARG A 171 14.44 1.90 5.97
N SER A 172 14.22 1.81 4.65
CA SER A 172 15.26 2.13 3.67
C SER A 172 15.69 3.60 3.81
N PRO A 173 16.94 3.88 4.23
CA PRO A 173 17.42 5.26 4.33
C PRO A 173 17.61 5.84 2.92
N PRO A 174 17.58 7.17 2.76
CA PRO A 174 18.12 7.79 1.56
C PRO A 174 19.61 7.45 1.51
N GLU A 175 20.06 6.67 0.52
CA GLU A 175 21.48 6.64 0.21
C GLU A 175 21.91 8.04 -0.24
N ALA A 176 23.02 8.48 0.34
CA ALA A 176 23.56 9.84 0.30
C ALA A 176 24.18 10.22 -1.05
#